data_AF-A0A836FRA0-F1
#
_entry.id   AF-A0A836FRA0-F1
#
_cell.length_a   1.000
_cell.length_b   1.000
_cell.length_c   1.000
_cell.angle_alpha   90.00
_cell.angle_beta   90.00
_cell.angle_gamma   90.00
#
_symmetry.space_group_name_H-M   'P 1'
#
loop_
_entity.id
_entity.type
_entity.pdbx_description
1 polymer ?
#
loop_
_entity_poly.entity_id
_entity_poly.type
_entity_poly.pdbx_seq_one_letter_code
_entity_poly.pdbx_strand_id
1 'polypeptide(L)'
;MTSVRIEKQRIFKPYLGGWQHKITGVKYVNAESQTGPLSKRGPRKNTNCRAIQCVQTNDEATQSLRHQNNIPNNCKWCQLNILCSFRDDYYVPNEADKYMTVKSYESYADIQLNLDRHACVIQRSYRAYKWRKYIKECACAYREKLEKCKKYEEEKANANKLRHKQNTLRQIYPRSRVDFDMLYGLVERWRFDHLKDIKLLDKADQRAENYRIVEKTVKMFDQIDKHKQALKRLYQKQKALRFLTVNCKPIRWSSYKGKLVEMITIKIQNARKLKEIYDALNNCNISSEERMKLLITLKKWVETHNCVEALDLLSLLDQEITLLNRKIEGLSLDYLKERILNMFFKGCTSLSRRNIAHVDYDPYMFILNCVRAEEEHRDSTSALAFIMQEQDIYHLVNHIWQGQSALSRTRDLFILRMVRYQKDIEWAPWNCILLTKDEVDLHYDIDDLATIYSEHLISQIDLRHLIAKNYFKRLMIFEKEFRESCRFSEIQSKVIKYKPPVTMENYDPSKKYKLG
;
A
#
# COMPACT_ATOMS: atom_id res chain seq x y z
N MET A 1 -23.29 -6.08 77.36
CA MET A 1 -22.84 -5.43 76.10
C MET A 1 -23.84 -5.75 75.00
N THR A 2 -24.75 -4.82 74.69
CA THR A 2 -25.76 -4.96 73.64
C THR A 2 -25.14 -4.75 72.27
N SER A 3 -25.12 -5.77 71.41
CA SER A 3 -24.64 -5.66 70.04
C SER A 3 -25.65 -4.88 69.17
N VAL A 4 -25.39 -3.60 68.94
CA VAL A 4 -26.17 -2.79 67.99
C VAL A 4 -25.76 -3.17 66.57
N ARG A 5 -26.64 -3.88 65.84
CA ARG A 5 -26.47 -4.14 64.41
C ARG A 5 -26.85 -2.88 63.62
N ILE A 6 -25.84 -2.17 63.14
CA ILE A 6 -26.03 -1.02 62.24
C ILE A 6 -26.13 -1.55 60.80
N GLU A 7 -27.35 -1.69 60.28
CA GLU A 7 -27.57 -1.95 58.86
C GLU A 7 -27.39 -0.65 58.05
N LYS A 8 -26.34 -0.58 57.23
CA LYS A 8 -26.15 0.51 56.26
C LYS A 8 -27.12 0.34 55.08
N GLN A 9 -28.38 0.75 55.24
CA GLN A 9 -29.31 0.86 54.12
C GLN A 9 -29.01 2.15 53.35
N ARG A 10 -28.22 2.04 52.27
CA ARG A 10 -27.80 3.20 51.44
C ARG A 10 -28.90 3.75 50.53
N ILE A 11 -30.04 3.08 50.39
CA ILE A 11 -31.12 3.46 49.46
C ILE A 11 -32.48 3.13 50.10
N PHE A 12 -33.34 4.13 50.29
CA PHE A 12 -34.75 3.92 50.62
C PHE A 12 -35.52 3.60 49.33
N LYS A 13 -36.09 2.40 49.24
CA LYS A 13 -36.95 2.03 48.11
C LYS A 13 -38.33 2.68 48.29
N PRO A 14 -38.84 3.46 47.33
CA PRO A 14 -40.21 3.98 47.43
C PRO A 14 -41.21 2.83 47.33
N TYR A 15 -42.18 2.78 48.25
CA TYR A 15 -43.22 1.76 48.23
C TYR A 15 -44.31 2.17 47.24
N LEU A 16 -44.32 1.53 46.07
CA LEU A 16 -45.27 1.77 44.98
C LEU A 16 -46.36 0.68 44.90
N GLY A 17 -46.58 -0.04 46.00
CA GLY A 17 -47.49 -1.19 46.10
C GLY A 17 -46.77 -2.55 46.14
N GLY A 18 -47.40 -3.51 46.81
CA GLY A 18 -46.87 -4.86 47.03
C GLY A 18 -47.51 -5.60 48.21
N TRP A 19 -47.15 -6.86 48.42
CA TRP A 19 -47.72 -7.72 49.46
C TRP A 19 -46.73 -7.94 50.60
N GLN A 20 -47.19 -7.91 51.86
CA GLN A 20 -46.37 -8.23 53.03
C GLN A 20 -46.83 -9.54 53.66
N HIS A 21 -45.91 -10.47 53.84
CA HIS A 21 -46.21 -11.74 54.49
C HIS A 21 -46.40 -11.51 56.00
N LYS A 22 -47.57 -11.89 56.54
CA LYS A 22 -48.00 -11.50 57.90
C LYS A 22 -47.13 -12.08 59.03
N ILE A 23 -46.54 -13.26 58.84
CA ILE A 23 -45.79 -13.97 59.89
C ILE A 23 -44.29 -13.68 59.81
N THR A 24 -43.73 -13.61 58.60
CA THR A 24 -42.28 -13.40 58.41
C THR A 24 -41.90 -11.93 58.21
N GLY A 25 -42.89 -11.05 58.02
CA GLY A 25 -42.68 -9.61 57.83
C GLY A 25 -42.04 -9.21 56.49
N VAL A 26 -41.71 -10.17 55.61
CA VAL A 26 -41.05 -9.92 54.32
C VAL A 26 -41.99 -9.16 53.38
N LYS A 27 -41.51 -8.04 52.82
CA LYS A 27 -42.25 -7.19 51.87
C LYS A 27 -41.85 -7.51 50.43
N TYR A 28 -42.82 -7.93 49.62
CA TYR A 28 -42.66 -8.15 48.18
C TYR A 28 -43.15 -6.90 47.44
N VAL A 29 -42.24 -6.15 46.81
CA VAL A 29 -42.52 -4.90 46.10
C VAL A 29 -42.49 -5.15 44.58
N ASN A 30 -43.27 -4.40 43.80
CA ASN A 30 -43.34 -4.51 42.33
C ASN A 30 -41.95 -4.52 41.68
N ALA A 31 -41.78 -5.35 40.63
CA ALA A 31 -40.49 -5.65 39.99
C ALA A 31 -39.71 -4.40 39.54
N GLU A 32 -40.41 -3.35 39.11
CA GLU A 32 -39.81 -2.08 38.68
C GLU A 32 -39.09 -1.31 39.81
N SER A 33 -39.47 -1.56 41.07
CA SER A 33 -38.84 -0.94 42.25
C SER A 33 -37.69 -1.77 42.85
N GLN A 34 -37.42 -2.96 42.29
CA GLN A 34 -36.41 -3.89 42.82
C GLN A 34 -35.00 -3.59 42.33
N THR A 35 -34.85 -2.89 41.19
CA THR A 35 -33.55 -2.55 40.61
C THR A 35 -33.17 -1.10 40.94
N GLY A 36 -32.05 -0.92 41.64
CA GLY A 36 -31.50 0.41 41.90
C GLY A 36 -30.95 1.06 40.61
N PRO A 37 -30.69 2.37 40.60
CA PRO A 37 -30.11 3.05 39.45
C PRO A 37 -28.77 2.40 39.05
N LEU A 38 -28.56 2.26 37.75
CA LEU A 38 -27.38 1.63 37.17
C LEU A 38 -26.10 2.32 37.69
N SER A 39 -25.20 1.53 38.31
CA SER A 39 -23.86 1.98 38.69
C SER A 39 -23.14 2.61 37.49
N LYS A 40 -22.57 3.82 37.66
CA LYS A 40 -21.69 4.46 36.68
C LYS A 40 -20.41 3.61 36.51
N ARG A 41 -20.48 2.56 35.69
CA ARG A 41 -19.33 1.73 35.32
C ARG A 41 -18.62 2.35 34.11
N GLY A 42 -17.29 2.36 34.14
CA GLY A 42 -16.41 2.77 33.04
C GLY A 42 -16.60 1.94 31.75
N PRO A 43 -15.79 2.21 30.70
CA PRO A 43 -16.08 1.77 29.33
C PRO A 43 -16.19 0.24 29.23
N ARG A 44 -17.37 -0.23 28.80
CA ARG A 44 -17.72 -1.65 28.64
C ARG A 44 -16.86 -2.29 27.54
N LYS A 45 -16.10 -3.34 27.87
CA LYS A 45 -15.23 -4.06 26.90
C LYS A 45 -15.98 -4.99 25.94
N ASN A 46 -17.23 -5.36 26.22
CA ASN A 46 -18.01 -6.27 25.38
C ASN A 46 -19.42 -5.71 25.15
N THR A 47 -19.59 -4.88 24.11
CA THR A 47 -20.90 -4.61 23.51
C THR A 47 -21.25 -5.77 22.59
N ASN A 48 -22.08 -6.70 23.06
CA ASN A 48 -22.61 -7.75 22.22
C ASN A 48 -23.65 -7.16 21.27
N CYS A 49 -23.32 -7.04 20.00
CA CYS A 49 -24.28 -6.70 18.95
C CYS A 49 -24.98 -7.99 18.52
N ARG A 50 -26.30 -8.09 18.67
CA ARG A 50 -27.10 -9.19 18.11
C ARG A 50 -27.52 -8.79 16.71
N ALA A 51 -27.10 -9.53 15.70
CA ALA A 51 -27.60 -9.32 14.35
C ALA A 51 -29.09 -9.67 14.33
N ILE A 52 -29.93 -8.72 13.89
CA ILE A 52 -31.36 -8.94 13.67
C ILE A 52 -31.51 -9.21 12.18
N GLN A 53 -32.04 -10.37 11.83
CA GLN A 53 -32.37 -10.68 10.45
C GLN A 53 -33.74 -10.11 10.16
N CYS A 54 -33.78 -8.96 9.50
CA CYS A 54 -35.04 -8.39 9.01
C CYS A 54 -35.44 -9.11 7.73
N VAL A 55 -36.50 -9.90 7.79
CA VAL A 55 -37.13 -10.54 6.61
C VAL A 55 -38.51 -9.95 6.43
N GLN A 56 -38.92 -9.74 5.18
CA GLN A 56 -40.26 -9.31 4.85
C GLN A 56 -41.20 -10.50 5.00
N THR A 57 -42.07 -10.48 6.01
CA THR A 57 -43.11 -11.50 6.22
C THR A 57 -44.40 -11.04 5.55
N ASN A 58 -44.90 -11.84 4.61
CA ASN A 58 -46.21 -11.61 3.98
C ASN A 58 -47.22 -12.59 4.60
N ASP A 59 -48.37 -12.08 5.03
CA ASP A 59 -49.45 -12.91 5.56
C ASP A 59 -50.31 -13.44 4.41
N GLU A 60 -50.39 -14.77 4.26
CA GLU A 60 -51.27 -15.42 3.29
C GLU A 60 -52.47 -16.04 4.02
N ALA A 61 -53.68 -15.74 3.55
CA ALA A 61 -54.92 -16.30 4.11
C ALA A 61 -55.34 -17.54 3.32
N THR A 62 -55.58 -18.66 4.01
CA THR A 62 -56.17 -19.88 3.45
C THR A 62 -57.59 -20.07 3.98
N GLN A 63 -58.53 -20.36 3.09
CA GLN A 63 -59.92 -20.69 3.45
C GLN A 63 -60.19 -22.17 3.15
N SER A 64 -60.78 -22.89 4.11
CA SER A 64 -61.23 -24.27 3.92
C SER A 64 -62.54 -24.33 3.13
N LEU A 65 -62.74 -25.42 2.36
CA LEU A 65 -63.99 -25.70 1.65
C LEU A 65 -65.14 -25.77 2.65
N ARG A 66 -66.13 -24.89 2.51
CA ARG A 66 -67.36 -24.92 3.32
C ARG A 66 -68.39 -25.80 2.63
N HIS A 67 -68.62 -27.01 3.14
CA HIS A 67 -69.83 -27.76 2.84
C HIS A 67 -70.95 -27.31 3.78
N GLN A 68 -72.17 -27.21 3.27
CA GLN A 68 -73.35 -26.86 4.05
C GLN A 68 -73.83 -28.07 4.87
N ASN A 69 -72.92 -28.67 5.65
CA ASN A 69 -73.15 -29.87 6.45
C ASN A 69 -72.95 -29.55 7.93
N ASN A 70 -74.03 -29.21 8.63
CA ASN A 70 -74.10 -29.33 10.08
C ASN A 70 -75.08 -30.46 10.43
N ILE A 71 -74.67 -31.72 10.24
CA ILE A 71 -75.35 -32.87 10.84
C ILE A 71 -74.27 -33.83 11.38
N PRO A 72 -74.30 -34.23 12.66
CA PRO A 72 -73.34 -35.18 13.20
C PRO A 72 -73.50 -36.57 12.58
N ASN A 73 -72.36 -37.16 12.25
CA ASN A 73 -72.18 -38.49 11.67
C ASN A 73 -72.86 -39.58 12.50
N ASN A 74 -74.11 -39.94 12.22
CA ASN A 74 -74.58 -41.32 12.46
C ASN A 74 -75.82 -41.79 11.67
N CYS A 75 -76.13 -41.20 10.50
CA CYS A 75 -77.21 -41.75 9.67
C CYS A 75 -76.79 -41.81 8.20
N LYS A 76 -76.40 -43.01 7.73
CA LYS A 76 -76.10 -43.33 6.32
C LYS A 76 -77.32 -43.21 5.39
N TRP A 77 -78.51 -42.93 5.92
CA TRP A 77 -79.74 -42.76 5.15
C TRP A 77 -80.04 -41.30 4.76
N CYS A 78 -79.27 -40.33 5.25
CA CYS A 78 -79.53 -38.90 4.99
C CYS A 78 -78.69 -38.30 3.85
N GLN A 79 -77.97 -39.11 3.07
CA GLN A 79 -77.10 -38.63 1.99
C GLN A 79 -77.83 -38.30 0.68
N LEU A 80 -79.17 -38.41 0.63
CA LEU A 80 -79.96 -38.14 -0.58
C LEU A 80 -81.04 -37.06 -0.43
N ASN A 81 -81.04 -36.26 0.64
CA ASN A 81 -82.06 -35.21 0.86
C ASN A 81 -81.48 -34.00 1.62
N ILE A 82 -80.60 -33.20 0.98
CA ILE A 82 -80.11 -31.93 1.56
C ILE A 82 -80.93 -30.72 1.05
N LEU A 83 -81.72 -30.91 -0.02
CA LEU A 83 -82.76 -29.97 -0.43
C LEU A 83 -84.09 -30.73 -0.50
N CYS A 84 -84.84 -30.73 0.60
CA CYS A 84 -86.17 -31.34 0.63
C CYS A 84 -87.15 -30.40 -0.08
N SER A 85 -87.63 -30.80 -1.26
CA SER A 85 -88.80 -30.14 -1.86
C SER A 85 -90.04 -30.45 -1.04
N PHE A 86 -90.99 -29.50 -0.96
CA PHE A 86 -92.24 -29.69 -0.22
C PHE A 86 -92.97 -30.94 -0.72
N ARG A 87 -93.29 -31.87 0.17
CA ARG A 87 -94.05 -33.09 -0.12
C ARG A 87 -95.12 -33.27 0.94
N ASP A 88 -96.32 -33.66 0.53
CA ASP A 88 -97.47 -33.77 1.43
C ASP A 88 -97.38 -35.00 2.37
N ASP A 89 -96.49 -35.94 2.06
CA ASP A 89 -96.38 -37.22 2.78
C ASP A 89 -95.57 -37.14 4.09
N TYR A 90 -94.81 -36.05 4.34
CA TYR A 90 -94.09 -35.82 5.59
C TYR A 90 -93.79 -34.33 5.84
N TYR A 91 -93.85 -33.91 7.11
CA TYR A 91 -93.66 -32.50 7.49
C TYR A 91 -92.17 -32.11 7.56
N VAL A 92 -91.77 -31.08 6.80
CA VAL A 92 -90.46 -30.41 6.88
C VAL A 92 -90.65 -29.01 7.51
N PRO A 93 -89.95 -28.66 8.61
CA PRO A 93 -90.11 -27.35 9.25
C PRO A 93 -89.55 -26.20 8.39
N ASN A 94 -90.34 -25.13 8.22
CA ASN A 94 -90.03 -23.96 7.39
C ASN A 94 -89.76 -22.68 8.22
N GLU A 95 -89.52 -22.82 9.54
CA GLU A 95 -89.52 -21.70 10.50
C GLU A 95 -88.30 -20.78 10.39
N ALA A 96 -87.16 -21.28 9.89
CA ALA A 96 -85.92 -20.52 9.75
C ALA A 96 -85.73 -19.89 8.35
N ASP A 97 -86.61 -20.22 7.41
CA ASP A 97 -86.50 -19.78 6.03
C ASP A 97 -86.99 -18.34 5.88
N LYS A 98 -86.29 -17.57 5.04
CA LYS A 98 -86.56 -16.15 4.83
C LYS A 98 -87.06 -15.92 3.41
N TYR A 99 -88.27 -15.38 3.30
CA TYR A 99 -88.77 -14.88 2.02
C TYR A 99 -87.97 -13.64 1.61
N MET A 100 -87.33 -13.70 0.43
CA MET A 100 -86.61 -12.57 -0.15
C MET A 100 -87.37 -12.04 -1.36
N THR A 101 -87.56 -10.73 -1.41
CA THR A 101 -88.05 -10.07 -2.62
C THR A 101 -86.91 -9.96 -3.64
N VAL A 102 -87.21 -10.29 -4.90
CA VAL A 102 -86.20 -10.25 -5.97
C VAL A 102 -85.80 -8.80 -6.23
N LYS A 103 -84.52 -8.47 -6.03
CA LYS A 103 -83.95 -7.18 -6.44
C LYS A 103 -83.70 -7.17 -7.95
N SER A 104 -83.50 -5.98 -8.52
CA SER A 104 -83.05 -5.85 -9.91
C SER A 104 -81.84 -6.74 -10.17
N TYR A 105 -82.01 -7.71 -11.05
CA TYR A 105 -80.95 -8.62 -11.45
C TYR A 105 -80.08 -7.93 -12.49
N GLU A 106 -78.79 -7.79 -12.22
CA GLU A 106 -77.83 -7.37 -13.24
C GLU A 106 -77.48 -8.59 -14.08
N SER A 107 -77.75 -8.50 -15.38
CA SER A 107 -77.30 -9.53 -16.31
C SER A 107 -75.77 -9.59 -16.27
N TYR A 108 -75.22 -10.80 -16.44
CA TYR A 108 -73.77 -10.99 -16.55
C TYR A 108 -73.15 -10.06 -17.61
N ALA A 109 -73.87 -9.80 -18.70
CA ALA A 109 -73.44 -8.86 -19.75
C ALA A 109 -73.30 -7.41 -19.26
N ASP A 110 -74.21 -6.94 -18.38
CA ASP A 110 -74.20 -5.58 -17.85
C ASP A 110 -73.08 -5.38 -16.82
N ILE A 111 -72.84 -6.39 -15.97
CA ILE A 111 -71.72 -6.43 -15.03
C ILE A 111 -70.39 -6.37 -15.80
N GLN A 112 -70.25 -7.18 -16.84
CA GLN A 112 -69.04 -7.23 -17.66
C GLN A 112 -68.76 -5.87 -18.34
N LEU A 113 -69.79 -5.22 -18.89
CA LEU A 113 -69.66 -3.91 -19.53
C LEU A 113 -69.25 -2.82 -18.52
N ASN A 114 -69.80 -2.84 -17.30
CA ASN A 114 -69.41 -1.93 -16.23
C ASN A 114 -67.96 -2.17 -15.77
N LEU A 115 -67.56 -3.43 -15.63
CA LEU A 115 -66.17 -3.79 -15.30
C LEU A 115 -65.20 -3.30 -16.39
N ASP A 116 -65.54 -3.48 -17.67
CA ASP A 116 -64.73 -3.01 -18.80
C ASP A 116 -64.61 -1.49 -18.81
N ARG A 117 -65.71 -0.77 -18.55
CA ARG A 117 -65.70 0.70 -18.43
C ARG A 117 -64.78 1.17 -17.30
N HIS A 118 -64.88 0.57 -16.12
CA HIS A 118 -64.01 0.90 -14.99
C HIS A 118 -62.55 0.52 -15.27
N ALA A 119 -62.30 -0.63 -15.91
CA ALA A 119 -60.98 -1.05 -16.34
C ALA A 119 -60.35 -0.04 -17.31
N CYS A 120 -61.10 0.47 -18.30
CA CYS A 120 -60.61 1.51 -19.21
C CYS A 120 -60.21 2.80 -18.48
N VAL A 121 -60.98 3.24 -17.49
CA VAL A 121 -60.66 4.43 -16.69
C VAL A 121 -59.39 4.22 -15.86
N ILE A 122 -59.26 3.06 -15.21
CA ILE A 122 -58.06 2.67 -14.44
C ILE A 122 -56.84 2.58 -15.36
N GLN A 123 -56.98 1.96 -16.53
CA GLN A 123 -55.88 1.85 -17.49
C GLN A 123 -55.43 3.22 -18.02
N ARG A 124 -56.38 4.12 -18.33
CA ARG A 124 -56.07 5.49 -18.77
C ARG A 124 -55.34 6.28 -17.67
N SER A 125 -55.84 6.23 -16.44
CA SER A 125 -55.21 6.93 -15.31
C SER A 125 -53.84 6.36 -14.97
N TYR A 126 -53.68 5.03 -15.04
CA TYR A 126 -52.41 4.35 -14.85
C TYR A 126 -51.38 4.69 -15.93
N ARG A 127 -51.78 4.73 -17.21
CA ARG A 127 -50.90 5.19 -18.31
C ARG A 127 -50.43 6.62 -18.06
N ALA A 128 -51.32 7.53 -17.69
CA ALA A 128 -50.97 8.92 -17.37
C ALA A 128 -50.06 9.03 -16.12
N TYR A 129 -50.28 8.22 -15.10
CA TYR A 129 -49.40 8.12 -13.94
C TYR A 129 -48.00 7.62 -14.33
N LYS A 130 -47.92 6.56 -15.14
CA LYS A 130 -46.65 5.99 -15.63
C LYS A 130 -45.83 7.03 -16.39
N TRP A 131 -46.48 7.81 -17.27
CA TRP A 131 -45.84 8.91 -17.99
C TRP A 131 -45.34 10.01 -17.05
N ARG A 132 -46.15 10.46 -16.08
CA ARG A 132 -45.73 11.47 -15.10
C ARG A 132 -44.57 10.99 -14.22
N LYS A 133 -44.58 9.72 -13.82
CA LYS A 133 -43.48 9.09 -13.07
C LYS A 133 -42.20 9.10 -13.91
N TYR A 134 -42.28 8.69 -15.17
CA TYR A 134 -41.13 8.71 -16.09
C TYR A 134 -40.56 10.12 -16.30
N ILE A 135 -41.41 11.12 -16.55
CA ILE A 135 -40.97 12.52 -16.69
C ILE A 135 -40.26 13.01 -15.42
N LYS A 136 -40.79 12.66 -14.24
CA LYS A 136 -40.17 13.02 -12.95
C LYS A 136 -38.80 12.35 -12.78
N GLU A 137 -38.66 11.09 -13.17
CA GLU A 137 -37.38 10.36 -13.16
C GLU A 137 -36.37 11.01 -14.11
N CYS A 138 -36.77 11.33 -15.36
CA CYS A 138 -35.92 12.03 -16.32
C CYS A 138 -35.50 13.42 -15.84
N ALA A 139 -36.43 14.20 -15.27
CA ALA A 139 -36.14 15.52 -14.72
C ALA A 139 -35.19 15.44 -13.52
N CYS A 140 -35.34 14.43 -12.65
CA CYS A 140 -34.42 14.17 -11.54
C CYS A 140 -33.02 13.84 -12.07
N ALA A 141 -32.92 12.91 -13.03
CA ALA A 141 -31.66 12.53 -13.65
C ALA A 141 -30.97 13.72 -14.37
N TYR A 142 -31.74 14.60 -15.02
CA TYR A 142 -31.21 15.81 -15.65
C TYR A 142 -30.65 16.80 -14.61
N ARG A 143 -31.39 17.04 -13.52
CA ARG A 143 -30.92 17.91 -12.42
C ARG A 143 -29.64 17.36 -11.78
N GLU A 144 -29.58 16.05 -11.54
CA GLU A 144 -28.39 15.40 -11.01
C GLU A 144 -27.18 15.56 -11.96
N LYS A 145 -27.39 15.38 -13.28
CA LYS A 145 -26.34 15.64 -14.28
C LYS A 145 -25.85 17.09 -14.25
N LEU A 146 -26.78 18.05 -14.16
CA LEU A 146 -26.44 19.47 -14.12
C LEU A 146 -25.68 19.84 -12.84
N GLU A 147 -26.06 19.28 -11.69
CA GLU A 147 -25.31 19.43 -10.44
C GLU A 147 -23.91 18.81 -10.53
N LYS A 148 -23.76 17.63 -11.14
CA LYS A 148 -22.45 17.01 -11.39
C LYS A 148 -21.58 17.87 -12.29
N CYS A 149 -22.13 18.45 -13.37
CA CYS A 149 -21.42 19.37 -14.24
C CYS A 149 -20.94 20.62 -13.48
N LYS A 150 -21.81 21.24 -12.67
CA LYS A 150 -21.44 22.40 -11.83
C LYS A 150 -20.33 22.07 -10.84
N LYS A 151 -20.44 20.96 -10.12
CA LYS A 151 -19.39 20.49 -9.19
C LYS A 151 -18.07 20.25 -9.92
N TYR A 152 -18.11 19.64 -11.09
CA TYR A 152 -16.92 19.43 -11.91
C TYR A 152 -16.27 20.74 -12.36
N GLU A 153 -17.05 21.73 -12.78
CA GLU A 153 -16.55 23.06 -13.12
C GLU A 153 -15.93 23.79 -11.92
N GLU A 154 -16.58 23.71 -10.74
CA GLU A 154 -16.06 24.24 -9.49
C GLU A 154 -14.75 23.56 -9.07
N GLU A 155 -14.68 22.23 -9.15
CA GLU A 155 -13.47 21.44 -8.91
C GLU A 155 -12.35 21.85 -9.88
N LYS A 156 -12.67 22.01 -11.17
CA LYS A 156 -11.71 22.47 -12.20
C LYS A 156 -11.23 23.89 -11.90
N ALA A 157 -12.11 24.81 -11.51
CA ALA A 157 -11.75 26.17 -11.14
C ALA A 157 -10.88 26.19 -9.87
N ASN A 158 -11.21 25.39 -8.86
CA ASN A 158 -10.43 25.23 -7.64
C ASN A 158 -9.04 24.63 -7.93
N ALA A 159 -8.96 23.62 -8.79
CA ALA A 159 -7.70 23.03 -9.26
C ALA A 159 -6.85 24.06 -10.00
N ASN A 160 -7.44 24.89 -10.88
CA ASN A 160 -6.72 25.96 -11.57
C ASN A 160 -6.21 27.03 -10.60
N LYS A 161 -7.03 27.46 -9.63
CA LYS A 161 -6.60 28.39 -8.56
C LYS A 161 -5.44 27.80 -7.75
N LEU A 162 -5.52 26.52 -7.39
CA LEU A 162 -4.46 25.82 -6.65
C LEU A 162 -3.17 25.72 -7.48
N ARG A 163 -3.26 25.39 -8.77
CA ARG A 163 -2.14 25.38 -9.71
C ARG A 163 -1.48 26.75 -9.83
N HIS A 164 -2.28 27.81 -9.95
CA HIS A 164 -1.76 29.18 -10.00
C HIS A 164 -1.00 29.53 -8.72
N LYS A 165 -1.60 29.30 -7.55
CA LYS A 165 -0.93 29.48 -6.24
C LYS A 165 0.36 28.69 -6.14
N GLN A 166 0.38 27.43 -6.57
CA GLN A 166 1.60 26.60 -6.58
C GLN A 166 2.67 27.17 -7.51
N ASN A 167 2.31 27.65 -8.69
CA ASN A 167 3.26 28.27 -9.62
C ASN A 167 3.86 29.56 -9.03
N THR A 168 3.05 30.40 -8.38
CA THR A 168 3.54 31.57 -7.65
C THR A 168 4.53 31.17 -6.55
N LEU A 169 4.21 30.15 -5.76
CA LEU A 169 5.11 29.65 -4.72
C LEU A 169 6.43 29.09 -5.30
N ARG A 170 6.39 28.42 -6.45
CA ARG A 170 7.60 27.91 -7.14
C ARG A 170 8.51 29.04 -7.63
N GLN A 171 7.94 30.15 -8.07
CA GLN A 171 8.70 31.33 -8.50
C GLN A 171 9.36 32.04 -7.31
N ILE A 172 8.65 32.17 -6.18
CA ILE A 172 9.18 32.83 -4.98
C ILE A 172 10.20 31.94 -4.25
N TYR A 173 9.94 30.63 -4.19
CA TYR A 173 10.75 29.65 -3.47
C TYR A 173 11.03 28.42 -4.35
N PRO A 174 11.97 28.50 -5.31
CA PRO A 174 12.36 27.34 -6.10
C PRO A 174 12.92 26.24 -5.17
N ARG A 175 12.51 24.99 -5.36
CA ARG A 175 13.01 23.86 -4.54
C ARG A 175 13.58 22.73 -5.39
N SER A 176 12.92 22.46 -6.50
CA SER A 176 13.28 21.41 -7.45
C SER A 176 14.17 21.95 -8.56
N ARG A 177 14.90 21.06 -9.22
CA ARG A 177 15.61 21.37 -10.47
C ARG A 177 14.66 21.97 -11.52
N VAL A 178 13.45 21.43 -11.63
CA VAL A 178 12.43 21.90 -12.57
C VAL A 178 12.02 23.35 -12.29
N ASP A 179 11.99 23.75 -11.01
CA ASP A 179 11.65 25.13 -10.64
C ASP A 179 12.77 26.08 -11.08
N PHE A 180 14.03 25.67 -10.97
CA PHE A 180 15.16 26.42 -11.50
C PHE A 180 15.14 26.51 -13.02
N ASP A 181 14.86 25.41 -13.74
CA ASP A 181 14.72 25.42 -15.20
C ASP A 181 13.60 26.37 -15.65
N MET A 182 12.51 26.46 -14.89
CA MET A 182 11.45 27.45 -15.11
C MET A 182 11.93 28.90 -14.92
N LEU A 183 12.73 29.18 -13.89
CA LEU A 183 13.31 30.50 -13.66
C LEU A 183 14.29 30.89 -14.77
N TYR A 184 15.16 29.97 -15.21
CA TYR A 184 16.02 30.18 -16.37
C TYR A 184 15.19 30.49 -17.63
N GLY A 185 14.12 29.74 -17.86
CA GLY A 185 13.20 29.99 -18.97
C GLY A 185 12.41 31.30 -18.87
N LEU A 186 12.24 31.88 -17.67
CA LEU A 186 11.67 33.22 -17.49
C LEU A 186 12.70 34.31 -17.82
N VAL A 187 13.95 34.14 -17.38
CA VAL A 187 15.05 35.06 -17.69
C VAL A 187 15.34 35.08 -19.18
N GLU A 188 15.37 33.93 -19.85
CA GLU A 188 15.58 33.86 -21.30
C GLU A 188 14.43 34.49 -22.09
N ARG A 189 13.17 34.30 -21.65
CA ARG A 189 12.03 34.99 -22.26
C ARG A 189 12.14 36.51 -22.12
N TRP A 190 12.44 36.99 -20.91
CA TRP A 190 12.68 38.41 -20.64
C TRP A 190 13.78 38.99 -21.53
N ARG A 191 14.91 38.28 -21.65
CA ARG A 191 16.03 38.67 -22.53
C ARG A 191 15.60 38.72 -24.00
N PHE A 192 14.85 37.73 -24.47
CA PHE A 192 14.39 37.67 -25.86
C PHE A 192 13.41 38.79 -26.20
N ASP A 193 12.47 39.10 -25.30
CA ASP A 193 11.49 40.17 -25.51
C ASP A 193 12.19 41.53 -25.59
N HIS A 194 13.13 41.82 -24.68
CA HIS A 194 13.90 43.07 -24.75
C HIS A 194 14.84 43.16 -25.96
N LEU A 195 15.42 42.03 -26.41
CA LEU A 195 16.22 42.01 -27.64
C LEU A 195 15.38 42.28 -28.89
N LYS A 196 14.08 41.96 -28.88
CA LYS A 196 13.17 42.37 -29.97
C LYS A 196 12.94 43.87 -29.96
N ASP A 197 12.68 44.44 -28.79
CA ASP A 197 12.41 45.87 -28.62
C ASP A 197 13.62 46.73 -29.07
N ILE A 198 14.84 46.28 -28.76
CA ILE A 198 16.08 46.99 -29.11
C ILE A 198 16.34 47.08 -30.61
N LYS A 199 15.81 46.16 -31.44
CA LYS A 199 16.05 46.18 -32.90
C LYS A 199 15.55 47.47 -33.58
N LEU A 200 14.66 48.21 -32.91
CA LEU A 200 14.10 49.46 -33.39
C LEU A 200 14.97 50.69 -33.10
N LEU A 201 16.02 50.58 -32.28
CA LEU A 201 16.89 51.69 -31.88
C LEU A 201 18.09 51.88 -32.82
N ASP A 202 18.78 53.02 -32.71
CA ASP A 202 20.03 53.30 -33.42
C ASP A 202 21.19 52.43 -32.95
N LYS A 203 22.19 52.20 -33.81
CA LYS A 203 23.31 51.26 -33.56
C LYS A 203 24.11 51.58 -32.28
N ALA A 204 24.27 52.86 -31.93
CA ALA A 204 24.99 53.26 -30.73
C ALA A 204 24.18 52.92 -29.47
N ASP A 205 22.90 53.26 -29.47
CA ASP A 205 21.98 52.99 -28.37
C ASP A 205 21.71 51.49 -28.20
N GLN A 206 21.62 50.74 -29.31
CA GLN A 206 21.55 49.29 -29.30
C GLN A 206 22.73 48.67 -28.53
N ARG A 207 23.95 49.15 -28.72
CA ARG A 207 25.13 48.63 -28.01
C ARG A 207 25.01 48.90 -26.52
N ALA A 208 24.68 50.13 -26.13
CA ALA A 208 24.52 50.51 -24.73
C ALA A 208 23.42 49.69 -24.03
N GLU A 209 22.25 49.51 -24.67
CA GLU A 209 21.16 48.72 -24.12
C GLU A 209 21.47 47.22 -24.07
N ASN A 210 22.19 46.69 -25.07
CA ASN A 210 22.66 45.29 -25.02
C ASN A 210 23.59 45.06 -23.82
N TYR A 211 24.49 45.99 -23.50
CA TYR A 211 25.30 45.89 -22.28
C TYR A 211 24.45 45.90 -21.01
N ARG A 212 23.44 46.78 -20.93
CA ARG A 212 22.51 46.85 -19.78
C ARG A 212 21.72 45.55 -19.60
N ILE A 213 21.27 44.94 -20.71
CA ILE A 213 20.60 43.64 -20.67
C ILE A 213 21.57 42.58 -20.14
N VAL A 214 22.76 42.47 -20.71
CA VAL A 214 23.74 41.46 -20.30
C VAL A 214 24.07 41.61 -18.82
N GLU A 215 24.33 42.83 -18.35
CA GLU A 215 24.59 43.10 -16.93
C GLU A 215 23.43 42.66 -16.03
N LYS A 216 22.18 42.98 -16.40
CA LYS A 216 20.99 42.52 -15.67
C LYS A 216 20.85 41.01 -15.70
N THR A 217 21.08 40.34 -16.83
CA THR A 217 20.99 38.87 -16.92
C THR A 217 22.02 38.17 -16.05
N VAL A 218 23.26 38.67 -16.02
CA VAL A 218 24.31 38.12 -15.16
C VAL A 218 23.93 38.29 -13.69
N LYS A 219 23.40 39.45 -13.30
CA LYS A 219 22.90 39.68 -11.93
C LYS A 219 21.75 38.71 -11.58
N MET A 220 20.82 38.48 -12.50
CA MET A 220 19.72 37.52 -12.29
C MET A 220 20.24 36.09 -12.13
N PHE A 221 21.17 35.64 -12.97
CA PHE A 221 21.77 34.31 -12.85
C PHE A 221 22.58 34.13 -11.57
N ASP A 222 23.35 35.14 -11.16
CA ASP A 222 24.08 35.10 -9.88
C ASP A 222 23.13 34.92 -8.68
N GLN A 223 21.98 35.60 -8.67
CA GLN A 223 20.97 35.39 -7.63
C GLN A 223 20.37 33.98 -7.67
N ILE A 224 20.03 33.48 -8.87
CA ILE A 224 19.50 32.11 -9.03
C ILE A 224 20.52 31.08 -8.53
N ASP A 225 21.80 31.25 -8.84
CA ASP A 225 22.86 30.35 -8.40
C ASP A 225 23.12 30.43 -6.90
N LYS A 226 23.07 31.63 -6.30
CA LYS A 226 23.11 31.79 -4.82
C LYS A 226 21.98 31.03 -4.15
N HIS A 227 20.74 31.13 -4.65
CA HIS A 227 19.61 30.36 -4.14
C HIS A 227 19.82 28.85 -4.31
N LYS A 228 20.31 28.40 -5.47
CA LYS A 228 20.63 26.99 -5.75
C LYS A 228 21.68 26.44 -4.79
N GLN A 229 22.74 27.20 -4.53
CA GLN A 229 23.79 26.82 -3.57
C GLN A 229 23.25 26.75 -2.14
N ALA A 230 22.44 27.72 -1.72
CA ALA A 230 21.80 27.71 -0.40
C ALA A 230 20.91 26.48 -0.21
N LEU A 231 20.07 26.15 -1.20
CA LEU A 231 19.23 24.95 -1.17
C LEU A 231 20.04 23.67 -1.18
N LYS A 232 21.14 23.61 -1.94
CA LYS A 232 22.03 22.44 -1.93
C LYS A 232 22.56 22.18 -0.52
N ARG A 233 22.97 23.22 0.20
CA ARG A 233 23.41 23.12 1.62
C ARG A 233 22.28 22.65 2.53
N LEU A 234 21.08 23.23 2.40
CA LEU A 234 19.90 22.80 3.18
C LEU A 234 19.50 21.36 2.90
N TYR A 235 19.51 20.95 1.63
CA TYR A 235 19.18 19.59 1.22
C TYR A 235 20.21 18.57 1.72
N GLN A 236 21.50 18.92 1.74
CA GLN A 236 22.55 18.10 2.36
C GLN A 236 22.28 17.89 3.85
N LYS A 237 21.98 18.97 4.60
CA LYS A 237 21.61 18.89 6.03
C LYS A 237 20.34 18.04 6.24
N GLN A 238 19.30 18.25 5.44
CA GLN A 238 18.07 17.43 5.49
C GLN A 238 18.31 15.98 5.11
N LYS A 239 19.17 15.70 4.12
CA LYS A 239 19.52 14.33 3.72
C LYS A 239 20.22 13.60 4.87
N ALA A 240 21.13 14.27 5.58
CA ALA A 240 21.77 13.72 6.75
C ALA A 240 20.76 13.38 7.86
N LEU A 241 19.86 14.32 8.19
CA LEU A 241 18.78 14.10 9.16
C LEU A 241 17.82 12.98 8.73
N ARG A 242 17.42 12.94 7.46
CA ARG A 242 16.56 11.87 6.91
C ARG A 242 17.24 10.51 7.03
N PHE A 243 18.53 10.43 6.70
CA PHE A 243 19.28 9.19 6.85
C PHE A 243 19.31 8.71 8.32
N LEU A 244 19.66 9.58 9.26
CA LEU A 244 19.69 9.22 10.68
C LEU A 244 18.31 8.84 11.21
N THR A 245 17.27 9.61 10.87
CA THR A 245 15.90 9.33 11.32
C THR A 245 15.35 8.03 10.74
N VAL A 246 15.64 7.68 9.49
CA VAL A 246 15.21 6.42 8.88
C VAL A 246 15.84 5.23 9.61
N ASN A 247 17.14 5.29 9.91
CA ASN A 247 17.86 4.22 10.62
C ASN A 247 17.43 4.07 12.10
N CYS A 248 16.82 5.11 12.70
CA CYS A 248 16.31 5.07 14.07
C CYS A 248 14.90 4.47 14.22
N LYS A 249 14.18 4.26 13.11
CA LYS A 249 12.80 3.76 13.13
C LYS A 249 12.77 2.28 13.55
N PRO A 250 11.80 1.87 14.40
CA PRO A 250 11.61 0.46 14.71
C PRO A 250 11.15 -0.31 13.47
N ILE A 251 11.51 -1.59 13.40
CA ILE A 251 10.98 -2.47 12.35
C ILE A 251 9.53 -2.78 12.70
N ARG A 252 8.62 -2.52 11.77
CA ARG A 252 7.18 -2.72 11.92
C ARG A 252 6.72 -3.83 11.01
N TRP A 253 5.96 -4.78 11.54
CA TRP A 253 5.23 -5.75 10.74
C TRP A 253 3.83 -6.00 11.32
N SER A 254 2.91 -6.42 10.46
CA SER A 254 1.60 -6.89 10.87
C SER A 254 1.72 -8.32 11.39
N SER A 255 1.33 -8.52 12.65
CA SER A 255 1.11 -9.87 13.19
C SER A 255 -0.07 -10.55 12.46
N TYR A 256 -0.17 -11.87 12.59
CA TYR A 256 -1.27 -12.71 12.06
C TYR A 256 -2.68 -12.20 12.44
N LYS A 257 -2.81 -11.42 13.52
CA LYS A 257 -4.08 -10.82 13.98
C LYS A 257 -4.27 -9.35 13.57
N GLY A 258 -3.54 -8.85 12.57
CA GLY A 258 -3.62 -7.46 12.11
C GLY A 258 -3.09 -6.41 13.10
N LYS A 259 -2.46 -6.84 14.21
CA LYS A 259 -1.81 -5.94 15.17
C LYS A 259 -0.42 -5.56 14.68
N LEU A 260 -0.11 -4.27 14.64
CA LEU A 260 1.23 -3.77 14.34
C LEU A 260 2.15 -4.08 15.53
N VAL A 261 3.16 -4.91 15.29
CA VAL A 261 4.22 -5.19 16.25
C VAL A 261 5.45 -4.38 15.85
N GLU A 262 6.02 -3.67 16.82
CA GLU A 262 7.26 -2.92 16.66
C GLU A 262 8.41 -3.68 17.35
N MET A 263 9.51 -3.87 16.64
CA MET A 263 10.74 -4.44 17.21
C MET A 263 11.87 -3.43 17.15
N ILE A 264 12.52 -3.26 18.30
CA ILE A 264 13.73 -2.48 18.45
C ILE A 264 14.88 -3.47 18.58
N THR A 265 15.75 -3.51 17.58
CA THR A 265 16.98 -4.31 17.60
C THR A 265 18.11 -3.54 18.27
N ILE A 266 19.17 -4.25 18.69
CA ILE A 266 20.41 -3.64 19.20
C ILE A 266 20.99 -2.65 18.18
N LYS A 267 20.86 -2.94 16.87
CA LYS A 267 21.28 -2.03 15.78
C LYS A 267 20.51 -0.71 15.81
N ILE A 268 19.19 -0.76 16.03
CA ILE A 268 18.35 0.44 16.13
C ILE A 268 18.69 1.23 17.40
N GLN A 269 18.98 0.56 18.52
CA GLN A 269 19.43 1.23 19.73
C GLN A 269 20.76 1.96 19.52
N ASN A 270 21.72 1.34 18.84
CA ASN A 270 22.99 1.96 18.49
C ASN A 270 22.79 3.14 17.51
N ALA A 271 21.90 3.01 16.53
CA ALA A 271 21.56 4.12 15.62
C ALA A 271 20.95 5.32 16.36
N ARG A 272 20.13 5.09 17.39
CA ARG A 272 19.58 6.16 18.26
C ARG A 272 20.67 6.87 19.05
N LYS A 273 21.61 6.11 19.65
CA LYS A 273 22.78 6.69 20.34
C LYS A 273 23.62 7.56 19.39
N LEU A 274 23.88 7.09 18.16
CA LEU A 274 24.60 7.87 17.15
C LEU A 274 23.85 9.13 16.72
N LYS A 275 22.53 9.07 16.64
CA LYS A 275 21.69 10.24 16.36
C LYS A 275 21.75 11.24 17.52
N GLU A 276 21.68 10.80 18.76
CA GLU A 276 21.82 11.68 19.95
C GLU A 276 23.17 12.40 19.95
N ILE A 277 24.24 11.68 19.63
CA ILE A 277 25.58 12.27 19.47
C ILE A 277 25.61 13.30 18.33
N TYR A 278 24.99 13.00 17.19
CA TYR A 278 24.89 13.93 16.06
C TYR A 278 24.11 15.21 16.43
N ASP A 279 22.97 15.05 17.10
CA ASP A 279 22.14 16.16 17.55
C ASP A 279 22.90 17.02 18.59
N ALA A 280 23.65 16.39 19.49
CA ALA A 280 24.51 17.07 20.46
C ALA A 280 25.66 17.85 19.79
N LEU A 281 26.31 17.29 18.76
CA LEU A 281 27.36 17.98 18.00
C LEU A 281 26.81 19.18 17.22
N ASN A 282 25.57 19.10 16.74
CA ASN A 282 24.90 20.13 15.95
C ASN A 282 24.35 21.28 16.80
N ASN A 283 24.17 21.08 18.11
CA ASN A 283 23.70 22.12 19.02
C ASN A 283 24.80 23.14 19.32
N CYS A 284 24.59 24.40 18.90
CA CYS A 284 25.55 25.49 19.08
C CYS A 284 25.51 26.17 20.47
N ASN A 285 24.52 25.86 21.31
CA ASN A 285 24.26 26.54 22.59
C ASN A 285 24.91 25.87 23.81
N ILE A 286 25.99 25.11 23.61
CA ILE A 286 26.64 24.30 24.64
C ILE A 286 27.82 25.08 25.22
N SER A 287 27.98 25.07 26.55
CA SER A 287 29.17 25.63 27.21
C SER A 287 30.45 24.96 26.70
N SER A 288 31.56 25.69 26.57
CA SER A 288 32.84 25.15 26.11
C SER A 288 33.28 23.91 26.90
N GLU A 289 32.94 23.84 28.20
CA GLU A 289 33.25 22.71 29.08
C GLU A 289 32.39 21.47 28.79
N GLU A 290 31.10 21.66 28.55
CA GLU A 290 30.18 20.57 28.18
C GLU A 290 30.51 20.03 26.79
N ARG A 291 30.86 20.92 25.85
CA ARG A 291 31.33 20.54 24.53
C ARG A 291 32.62 19.72 24.62
N MET A 292 33.56 20.10 25.47
CA MET A 292 34.79 19.34 25.69
C MET A 292 34.50 17.94 26.25
N LYS A 293 33.59 17.82 27.23
CA LYS A 293 33.15 16.51 27.74
C LYS A 293 32.57 15.62 26.63
N LEU A 294 31.69 16.18 25.78
CA LEU A 294 31.11 15.47 24.64
C LEU A 294 32.20 14.99 23.66
N LEU A 295 33.15 15.85 23.30
CA LEU A 295 34.26 15.49 22.40
C LEU A 295 35.13 14.37 22.98
N ILE A 296 35.41 14.39 24.28
CA ILE A 296 36.17 13.33 24.97
C ILE A 296 35.39 12.01 24.97
N THR A 297 34.07 12.05 25.25
CA THR A 297 33.25 10.83 25.20
C THR A 297 33.18 10.24 23.79
N LEU A 298 33.13 11.11 22.77
CA LEU A 298 33.10 10.71 21.38
C LEU A 298 34.46 10.15 20.93
N LYS A 299 35.57 10.76 21.37
CA LYS A 299 36.93 10.26 21.13
C LYS A 299 37.08 8.81 21.60
N LYS A 300 36.70 8.53 22.85
CA LYS A 300 36.73 7.16 23.41
C LYS A 300 35.89 6.17 22.60
N TRP A 301 34.76 6.62 22.05
CA TRP A 301 33.92 5.78 21.21
C TRP A 301 34.54 5.52 19.83
N VAL A 302 35.12 6.54 19.21
CA VAL A 302 35.77 6.44 17.89
C VAL A 302 37.07 5.63 17.94
N GLU A 303 37.80 5.66 19.06
CA GLU A 303 38.98 4.82 19.32
C GLU A 303 38.68 3.31 19.22
N THR A 304 37.42 2.90 19.40
CA THR A 304 37.02 1.49 19.22
C THR A 304 36.95 1.06 17.75
N HIS A 305 37.06 2.01 16.80
CA HIS A 305 36.90 1.78 15.37
C HIS A 305 38.20 2.04 14.60
N ASN A 306 38.77 0.97 14.02
CA ASN A 306 40.01 1.03 13.23
C ASN A 306 39.75 1.37 11.74
N CYS A 307 39.01 2.44 11.44
CA CYS A 307 38.79 2.87 10.05
C CYS A 307 39.44 4.21 9.71
N VAL A 308 39.78 4.42 8.43
CA VAL A 308 40.39 5.67 7.95
C VAL A 308 39.51 6.87 8.30
N GLU A 309 38.19 6.73 8.18
CA GLU A 309 37.26 7.80 8.53
C GLU A 309 37.22 8.10 10.05
N ALA A 310 37.48 7.10 10.89
CA ALA A 310 37.60 7.27 12.34
C ALA A 310 38.93 7.97 12.70
N LEU A 311 40.04 7.62 12.04
CA LEU A 311 41.33 8.29 12.26
C LEU A 311 41.29 9.76 11.88
N ASP A 312 40.70 10.09 10.72
CA ASP A 312 40.50 11.48 10.31
C ASP A 312 39.63 12.24 11.32
N LEU A 313 38.55 11.61 11.80
CA LEU A 313 37.68 12.19 12.80
C LEU A 313 38.43 12.41 14.12
N LEU A 314 39.24 11.46 14.59
CA LEU A 314 40.08 11.61 15.79
C LEU A 314 41.01 12.81 15.68
N SER A 315 41.68 12.99 14.53
CA SER A 315 42.56 14.14 14.31
C SER A 315 41.82 15.48 14.43
N LEU A 316 40.58 15.55 13.93
CA LEU A 316 39.76 16.76 13.98
C LEU A 316 39.21 17.02 15.39
N LEU A 317 38.86 15.96 16.13
CA LEU A 317 38.44 16.07 17.53
C LEU A 317 39.59 16.58 18.40
N ASP A 318 40.81 16.06 18.22
CA ASP A 318 41.98 16.50 18.96
C ASP A 318 42.36 17.96 18.62
N GLN A 319 42.19 18.37 17.37
CA GLN A 319 42.32 19.78 16.98
C GLN A 319 41.28 20.66 17.70
N GLU A 320 40.02 20.24 17.78
CA GLU A 320 39.00 21.03 18.48
C GLU A 320 39.25 21.08 20.00
N ILE A 321 39.62 19.94 20.62
CA ILE A 321 39.94 19.88 22.06
C ILE A 321 41.14 20.77 22.40
N THR A 322 42.19 20.76 21.58
CA THR A 322 43.38 21.61 21.81
C THR A 322 43.06 23.09 21.66
N LEU A 323 42.20 23.48 20.71
CA LEU A 323 41.74 24.86 20.55
C LEU A 323 40.85 25.31 21.72
N LEU A 324 39.94 24.45 22.19
CA LEU A 324 39.10 24.75 23.37
C LEU A 324 39.93 24.90 24.65
N ASN A 325 40.96 24.07 24.83
CA ASN A 325 41.89 24.16 25.96
C ASN A 325 42.68 25.46 25.98
N ARG A 326 43.02 26.02 24.80
CA ARG A 326 43.79 27.26 24.68
C ARG A 326 42.96 28.54 24.82
N LYS A 327 41.62 28.45 24.83
CA LYS A 327 40.67 29.57 25.00
C LYS A 327 41.04 30.81 24.16
N ILE A 328 41.39 30.63 22.88
CA ILE A 328 41.77 31.75 22.02
C ILE A 328 40.51 32.55 21.66
N GLU A 329 40.48 33.82 22.05
CA GLU A 329 39.37 34.74 21.78
C GLU A 329 39.39 35.17 20.30
N GLY A 330 38.23 35.12 19.62
CA GLY A 330 38.05 35.64 18.26
C GLY A 330 38.14 34.63 17.10
N LEU A 331 38.46 33.35 17.33
CA LEU A 331 38.45 32.33 16.28
C LEU A 331 37.04 31.76 16.05
N SER A 332 36.52 31.90 14.82
CA SER A 332 35.27 31.23 14.43
C SER A 332 35.50 29.73 14.25
N LEU A 333 35.10 28.92 15.23
CA LEU A 333 35.20 27.46 15.16
C LEU A 333 34.16 26.82 14.23
N ASP A 334 33.27 27.60 13.63
CA ASP A 334 32.11 27.10 12.86
C ASP A 334 32.51 26.18 11.70
N TYR A 335 33.58 26.50 10.98
CA TYR A 335 34.08 25.66 9.90
C TYR A 335 34.62 24.31 10.41
N LEU A 336 35.36 24.32 11.52
CA LEU A 336 35.87 23.10 12.15
C LEU A 336 34.71 22.23 12.66
N LYS A 337 33.70 22.85 13.30
CA LYS A 337 32.48 22.18 13.75
C LYS A 337 31.70 21.56 12.60
N GLU A 338 31.50 22.29 11.50
CA GLU A 338 30.84 21.75 10.29
C GLU A 338 31.65 20.60 9.68
N ARG A 339 32.99 20.69 9.69
CA ARG A 339 33.86 19.62 9.19
C ARG A 339 33.77 18.36 10.05
N ILE A 340 33.81 18.49 11.38
CA ILE A 340 33.64 17.37 12.33
C ILE A 340 32.26 16.72 12.13
N LEU A 341 31.19 17.52 12.05
CA LEU A 341 29.83 17.03 11.80
C LEU A 341 29.72 16.24 10.49
N ASN A 342 30.31 16.77 9.41
CA ASN A 342 30.31 16.11 8.11
C ASN A 342 31.14 14.81 8.12
N MET A 343 32.29 14.79 8.81
CA MET A 343 33.12 13.59 8.94
C MET A 343 32.46 12.52 9.81
N PHE A 344 31.86 12.90 10.94
CA PHE A 344 31.07 11.99 11.77
C PHE A 344 29.90 11.38 10.98
N PHE A 345 29.18 12.19 10.20
CA PHE A 345 28.11 11.69 9.33
C PHE A 345 28.64 10.72 8.26
N LYS A 346 29.76 11.04 7.60
CA LYS A 346 30.41 10.13 6.64
C LYS A 346 30.77 8.79 7.29
N GLY A 347 31.36 8.81 8.49
CA GLY A 347 31.64 7.61 9.27
C GLY A 347 30.39 6.79 9.59
N CYS A 348 29.29 7.43 9.98
CA CYS A 348 28.01 6.74 10.18
C CYS A 348 27.48 6.09 8.89
N THR A 349 27.62 6.74 7.73
CA THR A 349 27.19 6.16 6.45
C THR A 349 28.08 5.01 6.00
N SER A 350 29.39 5.05 6.24
CA SER A 350 30.29 3.93 5.90
C SER A 350 30.03 2.73 6.81
N LEU A 351 29.82 2.93 8.11
CA LEU A 351 29.41 1.88 9.05
C LEU A 351 28.05 1.25 8.66
N SER A 352 27.10 2.04 8.16
CA SER A 352 25.84 1.51 7.64
C SER A 352 26.04 0.66 6.39
N ARG A 353 26.89 1.09 5.45
CA ARG A 353 27.21 0.31 4.23
C ARG A 353 27.93 -1.00 4.56
N ARG A 354 28.88 -0.98 5.50
CA ARG A 354 29.62 -2.18 5.95
C ARG A 354 28.75 -3.18 6.72
N ASN A 355 27.64 -2.71 7.32
CA ASN A 355 26.68 -3.55 8.04
C ASN A 355 25.60 -4.20 7.15
N ILE A 356 25.55 -3.88 5.85
CA ILE A 356 24.84 -4.68 4.86
C ILE A 356 25.77 -5.85 4.58
N ALA A 357 25.36 -7.08 4.92
CA ALA A 357 26.21 -8.26 4.79
C ALA A 357 26.90 -8.25 3.42
N HIS A 358 28.24 -8.30 3.42
CA HIS A 358 29.00 -8.47 2.19
C HIS A 358 28.65 -9.86 1.68
N VAL A 359 27.64 -9.93 0.82
CA VAL A 359 27.41 -11.12 0.02
C VAL A 359 28.62 -11.23 -0.89
N ASP A 360 29.35 -12.33 -0.78
CA ASP A 360 30.40 -12.63 -1.75
C ASP A 360 29.71 -12.94 -3.08
N TYR A 361 29.84 -12.02 -4.05
CA TYR A 361 29.24 -12.15 -5.37
C TYR A 361 30.10 -12.99 -6.32
N ASP A 362 31.34 -13.33 -5.94
CA ASP A 362 32.26 -14.12 -6.75
C ASP A 362 31.63 -15.44 -7.26
N PRO A 363 30.89 -16.24 -6.46
CA PRO A 363 30.27 -17.48 -6.93
C PRO A 363 29.13 -17.23 -7.93
N TYR A 364 28.38 -16.15 -7.76
CA TYR A 364 27.26 -15.80 -8.65
C TYR A 364 27.77 -15.22 -9.98
N MET A 365 28.87 -14.46 -9.92
CA MET A 365 29.60 -14.01 -11.10
C MET A 365 30.19 -15.18 -11.88
N PHE A 366 30.68 -16.22 -11.20
CA PHE A 366 31.14 -17.44 -11.86
C PHE A 366 30.00 -18.15 -12.61
N ILE A 367 28.83 -18.33 -11.97
CA ILE A 367 27.65 -18.91 -12.63
C ILE A 367 27.22 -18.08 -13.84
N LEU A 368 27.20 -16.75 -13.73
CA LEU A 368 26.85 -15.84 -14.82
C LEU A 368 27.85 -15.93 -15.99
N ASN A 369 29.14 -16.05 -15.69
CA ASN A 369 30.16 -16.21 -16.71
C ASN A 369 30.06 -17.56 -17.43
N CYS A 370 29.65 -18.63 -16.73
CA CYS A 370 29.34 -19.91 -17.37
C CYS A 370 28.16 -19.79 -18.34
N VAL A 371 27.07 -19.12 -17.93
CA VAL A 371 25.92 -18.87 -18.83
C VAL A 371 26.35 -18.07 -20.05
N ARG A 372 27.13 -17.00 -19.87
CA ARG A 372 27.61 -16.16 -20.99
C ARG A 372 28.48 -16.94 -21.96
N ALA A 373 29.39 -17.78 -21.46
CA ALA A 373 30.22 -18.63 -22.29
C ALA A 373 29.39 -19.67 -23.08
N GLU A 374 28.38 -20.29 -22.46
CA GLU A 374 27.48 -21.23 -23.16
C GLU A 374 26.63 -20.54 -24.24
N GLU A 375 26.15 -19.32 -24.00
CA GLU A 375 25.38 -18.54 -24.97
C GLU A 375 26.24 -18.02 -26.14
N GLU A 376 27.50 -17.69 -25.87
CA GLU A 376 28.49 -17.31 -26.89
C GLU A 376 28.89 -18.51 -27.77
N HIS A 377 29.08 -19.70 -27.17
CA HIS A 377 29.36 -20.93 -27.93
C HIS A 377 28.19 -21.38 -28.83
N ARG A 378 26.96 -20.97 -28.52
CA ARG A 378 25.75 -21.35 -29.26
C ARG A 378 25.21 -20.24 -30.17
N ASP A 379 25.98 -19.16 -30.39
CA ASP A 379 25.65 -18.01 -31.24
C ASP A 379 24.22 -17.46 -31.02
N SER A 380 23.83 -17.27 -29.76
CA SER A 380 22.46 -16.86 -29.42
C SER A 380 22.24 -15.35 -29.59
N THR A 381 21.03 -14.96 -30.02
CA THR A 381 20.68 -13.55 -30.28
C THR A 381 20.20 -12.80 -29.03
N SER A 382 20.08 -13.49 -27.89
CA SER A 382 19.61 -12.92 -26.63
C SER A 382 20.65 -12.05 -25.94
N ALA A 383 20.37 -10.74 -25.80
CA ALA A 383 21.16 -9.83 -24.98
C ALA A 383 20.96 -10.02 -23.46
N LEU A 384 20.03 -10.89 -23.04
CA LEU A 384 19.60 -11.03 -21.65
C LEU A 384 20.73 -11.45 -20.70
N ALA A 385 21.51 -12.47 -21.07
CA ALA A 385 22.63 -12.95 -20.26
C ALA A 385 23.75 -11.89 -20.10
N PHE A 386 23.90 -11.00 -21.09
CA PHE A 386 24.90 -9.94 -21.08
C PHE A 386 24.43 -8.69 -20.32
N ILE A 387 23.11 -8.44 -20.26
CA ILE A 387 22.51 -7.32 -19.52
C ILE A 387 22.43 -7.59 -18.01
N MET A 388 22.23 -8.85 -17.60
CA MET A 388 22.07 -9.22 -16.19
C MET A 388 23.32 -8.90 -15.36
N GLN A 389 23.10 -8.40 -14.13
CA GLN A 389 24.16 -8.10 -13.16
C GLN A 389 24.31 -9.19 -12.09
N GLU A 390 25.37 -9.11 -11.31
CA GLU A 390 25.68 -10.05 -10.23
C GLU A 390 24.59 -10.13 -9.15
N GLN A 391 23.88 -9.02 -8.89
CA GLN A 391 22.77 -8.97 -7.93
C GLN A 391 21.53 -9.71 -8.45
N ASP A 392 21.31 -9.68 -9.76
CA ASP A 392 20.17 -10.34 -10.39
C ASP A 392 20.32 -11.86 -10.31
N ILE A 393 21.53 -12.37 -10.51
CA ILE A 393 21.86 -13.79 -10.37
C ILE A 393 21.82 -14.22 -8.90
N TYR A 394 22.29 -13.39 -7.98
CA TYR A 394 22.12 -13.65 -6.55
C TYR A 394 20.65 -13.84 -6.18
N HIS A 395 19.76 -12.98 -6.70
CA HIS A 395 18.33 -13.08 -6.43
C HIS A 395 17.71 -14.31 -7.11
N LEU A 396 18.11 -14.60 -8.35
CA LEU A 396 17.66 -15.78 -9.08
C LEU A 396 18.03 -17.06 -8.34
N VAL A 397 19.28 -17.21 -7.93
CA VAL A 397 19.76 -18.41 -7.24
C VAL A 397 19.16 -18.52 -5.84
N ASN A 398 19.21 -17.48 -4.99
CA ASN A 398 18.83 -17.62 -3.59
C ASN A 398 17.34 -17.41 -3.29
N HIS A 399 16.66 -16.53 -4.04
CA HIS A 399 15.27 -16.20 -3.75
C HIS A 399 14.29 -16.97 -4.65
N ILE A 400 14.66 -17.26 -5.90
CA ILE A 400 13.80 -18.03 -6.83
C ILE A 400 14.12 -19.53 -6.73
N TRP A 401 15.39 -19.90 -6.84
CA TRP A 401 15.83 -21.31 -6.77
C TRP A 401 16.23 -21.79 -5.36
N GLN A 402 16.14 -20.92 -4.35
CA GLN A 402 16.40 -21.24 -2.93
C GLN A 402 17.83 -21.77 -2.65
N GLY A 403 18.79 -21.47 -3.53
CA GLY A 403 20.19 -21.86 -3.41
C GLY A 403 20.42 -23.36 -3.50
N GLN A 404 19.52 -24.10 -4.16
CA GLN A 404 19.54 -25.56 -4.26
C GLN A 404 19.36 -26.02 -5.70
N SER A 405 20.04 -27.09 -6.10
CA SER A 405 19.72 -27.80 -7.35
C SER A 405 18.24 -28.22 -7.36
N ALA A 406 17.61 -28.16 -8.54
CA ALA A 406 16.24 -28.60 -8.74
C ALA A 406 16.05 -30.11 -8.51
N LEU A 407 17.08 -30.93 -8.74
CA LEU A 407 17.00 -32.40 -8.68
C LEU A 407 17.64 -32.94 -7.38
N SER A 408 18.96 -32.79 -7.21
CA SER A 408 19.70 -33.31 -6.05
C SER A 408 19.62 -32.44 -4.79
N ARG A 409 19.05 -31.22 -4.89
CA ARG A 409 18.96 -30.22 -3.79
C ARG A 409 20.30 -29.82 -3.16
N THR A 410 21.41 -30.06 -3.86
CA THR A 410 22.75 -29.65 -3.44
C THR A 410 22.85 -28.13 -3.32
N ARG A 411 23.55 -27.65 -2.29
CA ARG A 411 23.71 -26.21 -1.97
C ARG A 411 25.08 -25.63 -2.36
N ASP A 412 25.95 -26.44 -2.97
CA ASP A 412 27.30 -26.01 -3.33
C ASP A 412 27.31 -25.12 -4.57
N LEU A 413 27.47 -23.81 -4.35
CA LEU A 413 27.44 -22.78 -5.40
C LEU A 413 28.49 -22.97 -6.51
N PHE A 414 29.59 -23.66 -6.23
CA PHE A 414 30.66 -23.88 -7.22
C PHE A 414 30.34 -24.98 -8.23
N ILE A 415 29.52 -25.95 -7.83
CA ILE A 415 29.10 -27.09 -8.67
C ILE A 415 27.81 -26.76 -9.42
N LEU A 416 27.03 -25.81 -8.90
CA LEU A 416 25.80 -25.36 -9.52
C LEU A 416 26.07 -24.59 -10.82
N ARG A 417 25.20 -24.83 -11.80
CA ARG A 417 25.17 -24.19 -13.11
C ARG A 417 23.72 -23.81 -13.43
N MET A 418 23.55 -22.65 -14.05
CA MET A 418 22.26 -22.21 -14.57
C MET A 418 22.21 -22.54 -16.05
N VAL A 419 21.25 -23.36 -16.46
CA VAL A 419 21.15 -23.87 -17.84
C VAL A 419 19.75 -23.61 -18.40
N ARG A 420 19.59 -23.66 -19.72
CA ARG A 420 18.28 -23.57 -20.40
C ARG A 420 17.35 -24.70 -19.96
N TYR A 421 16.12 -24.36 -19.60
CA TYR A 421 15.12 -25.38 -19.29
C TYR A 421 14.63 -26.07 -20.57
N GLN A 422 14.18 -25.29 -21.56
CA GLN A 422 13.88 -25.75 -22.91
C GLN A 422 15.07 -25.44 -23.82
N LYS A 423 15.64 -26.45 -24.47
CA LYS A 423 16.86 -26.34 -25.29
C LYS A 423 16.69 -25.40 -26.49
N ASP A 424 15.52 -25.45 -27.11
CA ASP A 424 15.17 -24.72 -28.33
C ASP A 424 14.92 -23.22 -28.09
N ILE A 425 14.69 -22.84 -26.82
CA ILE A 425 14.43 -21.45 -26.45
C ILE A 425 15.68 -20.83 -25.84
N GLU A 426 15.94 -19.57 -26.18
CA GLU A 426 17.07 -18.80 -25.63
C GLU A 426 17.04 -18.74 -24.10
N TRP A 427 18.23 -18.54 -23.50
CA TRP A 427 18.33 -18.43 -22.05
C TRP A 427 17.64 -17.16 -21.55
N ALA A 428 16.79 -17.34 -20.54
CA ALA A 428 16.15 -16.25 -19.84
C ALA A 428 15.91 -16.64 -18.38
N PRO A 429 15.70 -15.67 -17.46
CA PRO A 429 15.35 -15.97 -16.06
C PRO A 429 14.10 -16.85 -15.90
N TRP A 430 13.24 -16.89 -16.93
CA TRP A 430 12.02 -17.71 -17.00
C TRP A 430 12.12 -18.90 -17.98
N ASN A 431 13.31 -19.17 -18.50
CA ASN A 431 13.67 -20.39 -19.25
C ASN A 431 15.02 -20.91 -18.71
N CYS A 432 15.16 -20.94 -17.38
CA CYS A 432 16.37 -21.39 -16.72
C CYS A 432 16.09 -22.49 -15.71
N ILE A 433 17.06 -23.36 -15.46
CA ILE A 433 17.02 -24.37 -14.40
C ILE A 433 18.37 -24.38 -13.69
N LEU A 434 18.35 -24.51 -12.36
CA LEU A 434 19.55 -24.58 -11.53
C LEU A 434 19.88 -26.05 -11.27
N LEU A 435 20.99 -26.54 -11.81
CA LEU A 435 21.41 -27.94 -11.78
C LEU A 435 22.89 -28.05 -11.38
N THR A 436 23.34 -29.24 -10.96
CA THR A 436 24.77 -29.54 -10.82
C THR A 436 25.38 -29.85 -12.19
N LYS A 437 26.71 -29.77 -12.32
CA LYS A 437 27.41 -30.09 -13.58
C LYS A 437 26.99 -31.46 -14.16
N ASP A 438 26.94 -32.49 -13.32
CA ASP A 438 26.59 -33.85 -13.76
C ASP A 438 25.10 -33.98 -14.16
N GLU A 439 24.22 -33.22 -13.51
CA GLU A 439 22.79 -33.13 -13.87
C GLU A 439 22.58 -32.38 -15.19
N VAL A 440 23.43 -31.39 -15.48
CA VAL A 440 23.38 -30.62 -16.72
C VAL A 440 23.69 -31.50 -17.92
N ASP A 441 24.73 -32.33 -17.82
CA ASP A 441 25.10 -33.25 -18.90
C ASP A 441 23.93 -34.20 -19.22
N LEU A 442 23.32 -34.78 -18.18
CA LEU A 442 22.12 -35.62 -18.32
C LEU A 442 20.92 -34.84 -18.89
N HIS A 443 20.70 -33.59 -18.48
CA HIS A 443 19.62 -32.75 -19.01
C HIS A 443 19.80 -32.42 -20.49
N TYR A 444 21.05 -32.29 -20.95
CA TYR A 444 21.36 -32.10 -22.36
C TYR A 444 21.24 -33.37 -23.21
N ASP A 445 21.23 -34.55 -22.61
CA ASP A 445 20.98 -35.82 -23.31
C ASP A 445 19.49 -36.16 -23.45
N ILE A 446 18.59 -35.43 -22.77
CA ILE A 446 17.13 -35.69 -22.78
C ILE A 446 16.44 -34.99 -23.96
N ASP A 447 15.85 -35.74 -24.89
CA ASP A 447 15.12 -35.15 -26.03
C ASP A 447 13.68 -34.71 -25.69
N ASP A 448 12.99 -35.42 -24.78
CA ASP A 448 11.65 -35.05 -24.32
C ASP A 448 11.57 -34.91 -22.79
N LEU A 449 11.35 -33.68 -22.34
CA LEU A 449 11.27 -33.32 -20.92
C LEU A 449 10.01 -33.87 -20.24
N ALA A 450 8.90 -34.03 -20.97
CA ALA A 450 7.62 -34.46 -20.41
C ALA A 450 7.58 -35.95 -20.04
N THR A 451 8.43 -36.74 -20.70
CA THR A 451 8.52 -38.20 -20.49
C THR A 451 9.45 -38.55 -19.33
N ILE A 452 10.43 -37.70 -19.01
CA ILE A 452 11.50 -38.00 -18.03
C ILE A 452 11.33 -37.24 -16.70
N TYR A 453 10.81 -36.01 -16.73
CA TYR A 453 10.54 -35.27 -15.50
C TYR A 453 9.16 -35.56 -14.92
N SER A 454 9.09 -35.75 -13.60
CA SER A 454 7.80 -35.90 -12.92
C SER A 454 6.92 -34.64 -13.08
N GLU A 455 5.62 -34.85 -13.23
CA GLU A 455 4.61 -33.77 -13.34
C GLU A 455 4.69 -32.76 -12.18
N HIS A 456 5.00 -33.26 -10.97
CA HIS A 456 5.21 -32.43 -9.79
C HIS A 456 6.44 -31.52 -9.92
N LEU A 457 7.56 -32.02 -10.47
CA LEU A 457 8.76 -31.20 -10.67
C LEU A 457 8.54 -30.12 -11.74
N ILE A 458 7.85 -30.46 -12.84
CA ILE A 458 7.49 -29.51 -13.91
C ILE A 458 6.65 -28.37 -13.33
N SER A 459 5.62 -28.71 -12.54
CA SER A 459 4.78 -27.73 -11.86
C SER A 459 5.55 -26.80 -10.92
N GLN A 460 6.58 -27.30 -10.24
CA GLN A 460 7.45 -26.48 -9.39
C GLN A 460 8.35 -25.53 -10.20
N ILE A 461 8.87 -26.00 -11.34
CA ILE A 461 9.70 -25.20 -12.25
C ILE A 461 8.87 -24.08 -12.87
N ASP A 462 7.66 -24.38 -13.34
CA ASP A 462 6.74 -23.38 -13.92
C ASP A 462 6.37 -22.30 -12.91
N LEU A 463 6.13 -22.68 -11.65
CA LEU A 463 5.86 -21.72 -10.58
C LEU A 463 7.06 -20.80 -10.34
N ARG A 464 8.29 -21.34 -10.34
CA ARG A 464 9.52 -20.55 -10.20
C ARG A 464 9.74 -19.63 -11.38
N HIS A 465 9.48 -20.07 -12.60
CA HIS A 465 9.52 -19.21 -13.80
C HIS A 465 8.48 -18.10 -13.73
N LEU A 466 7.28 -18.36 -13.20
CA LEU A 466 6.26 -17.33 -13.01
C LEU A 466 6.67 -16.28 -11.97
N ILE A 467 7.33 -16.70 -10.89
CA ILE A 467 7.95 -15.78 -9.92
C ILE A 467 9.04 -14.94 -10.59
N ALA A 468 9.89 -15.56 -11.41
CA ALA A 468 10.94 -14.87 -12.16
C ALA A 468 10.36 -13.84 -13.14
N LYS A 469 9.32 -14.18 -13.91
CA LYS A 469 8.60 -13.25 -14.79
C LYS A 469 8.03 -12.07 -14.01
N ASN A 470 7.53 -12.30 -12.81
CA ASN A 470 6.98 -11.24 -11.97
C ASN A 470 8.04 -10.28 -11.43
N TYR A 471 9.23 -10.79 -11.08
CA TYR A 471 10.33 -9.98 -10.59
C TYR A 471 11.00 -9.19 -11.73
N PHE A 472 11.27 -9.84 -12.86
CA PHE A 472 12.01 -9.28 -14.00
C PHE A 472 11.12 -8.60 -15.07
N LYS A 473 9.90 -8.15 -14.73
CA LYS A 473 8.99 -7.49 -15.70
C LYS A 473 9.62 -6.31 -16.43
N ARG A 474 10.45 -5.53 -15.74
CA ARG A 474 11.16 -4.38 -16.34
C ARG A 474 12.20 -4.82 -17.37
N LEU A 475 12.87 -5.94 -17.10
CA LEU A 475 13.87 -6.51 -17.97
C LEU A 475 13.25 -7.09 -19.25
N MET A 476 12.02 -7.64 -19.17
CA MET A 476 11.22 -8.01 -20.35
C MET A 476 10.84 -6.83 -21.24
N ILE A 477 10.46 -5.70 -20.66
CA ILE A 477 10.13 -4.49 -21.43
C ILE A 477 11.37 -3.99 -22.15
N PHE A 478 12.50 -3.96 -21.44
CA PHE A 478 13.78 -3.52 -21.97
C PHE A 478 14.30 -4.42 -23.09
N GLU A 479 14.18 -5.75 -22.95
CA GLU A 479 14.55 -6.71 -24.00
C GLU A 479 13.76 -6.50 -25.30
N LYS A 480 12.45 -6.25 -25.21
CA LYS A 480 11.60 -5.98 -26.37
C LYS A 480 12.04 -4.72 -27.12
N GLU A 481 12.25 -3.63 -26.38
CA GLU A 481 12.79 -2.38 -26.93
C GLU A 481 14.19 -2.59 -27.55
N PHE A 482 14.99 -3.48 -26.96
CA PHE A 482 16.34 -3.78 -27.45
C PHE A 482 16.32 -4.59 -28.76
N ARG A 483 15.45 -5.61 -28.87
CA ARG A 483 15.26 -6.37 -30.11
C ARG A 483 14.76 -5.49 -31.25
N GLU A 484 13.88 -4.54 -30.97
CA GLU A 484 13.34 -3.59 -31.96
C GLU A 484 14.39 -2.58 -32.47
N SER A 485 15.46 -2.33 -31.72
CA SER A 485 16.47 -1.31 -32.06
C SER A 485 17.74 -1.83 -32.75
N CYS A 486 17.88 -3.16 -32.97
CA CYS A 486 18.99 -3.80 -33.67
C CYS A 486 20.42 -3.39 -33.21
N ARG A 487 20.61 -2.98 -31.94
CA ARG A 487 21.91 -2.54 -31.38
C ARG A 487 22.82 -3.67 -30.88
N PHE A 488 22.50 -4.92 -31.21
CA PHE A 488 23.14 -6.12 -30.65
C PHE A 488 24.65 -6.20 -30.94
N SER A 489 25.08 -5.81 -32.14
CA SER A 489 26.49 -5.87 -32.59
C SER A 489 27.45 -4.97 -31.78
N GLU A 490 26.94 -3.91 -31.14
CA GLU A 490 27.76 -2.97 -30.37
C GLU A 490 28.10 -3.45 -28.95
N ILE A 491 27.31 -4.36 -28.37
CA ILE A 491 27.54 -4.88 -27.01
C ILE A 491 28.56 -6.02 -27.06
N GLN A 492 28.42 -6.92 -28.03
CA GLN A 492 29.34 -8.06 -28.21
C GLN A 492 30.78 -7.57 -28.47
N SER A 493 30.95 -6.43 -29.16
CA SER A 493 32.25 -5.83 -29.47
C SER A 493 32.86 -4.97 -28.36
N LYS A 494 32.05 -4.32 -27.50
CA LYS A 494 32.55 -3.45 -26.42
C LYS A 494 32.90 -4.20 -25.14
N VAL A 495 32.43 -5.44 -24.98
CA VAL A 495 32.47 -6.19 -23.73
C VAL A 495 33.33 -7.45 -23.89
N ILE A 496 34.57 -7.40 -24.42
CA ILE A 496 35.56 -8.47 -24.15
C ILE A 496 37.01 -7.95 -24.05
N LYS A 497 37.45 -7.72 -22.80
CA LYS A 497 38.67 -8.35 -22.28
C LYS A 497 38.23 -9.31 -21.16
N TYR A 498 37.52 -10.39 -21.50
CA TYR A 498 37.15 -11.41 -20.52
C TYR A 498 38.23 -12.48 -20.46
N LYS A 499 38.62 -12.82 -19.22
CA LYS A 499 39.39 -14.03 -18.93
C LYS A 499 38.41 -15.20 -18.85
N PRO A 500 38.71 -16.35 -19.45
CA PRO A 500 37.86 -17.54 -19.36
C PRO A 500 37.68 -17.98 -17.89
N PRO A 501 36.54 -18.61 -17.55
CA PRO A 501 36.31 -19.13 -16.21
C PRO A 501 37.38 -20.17 -15.85
N VAL A 502 37.95 -20.05 -14.66
CA VAL A 502 38.94 -20.99 -14.12
C VAL A 502 38.27 -22.37 -14.00
N THR A 503 38.80 -23.37 -14.71
CA THR A 503 38.38 -24.77 -14.58
C THR A 503 38.73 -25.32 -13.19
N MET A 504 38.01 -26.34 -12.71
CA MET A 504 38.27 -27.00 -11.40
C MET A 504 39.74 -27.43 -11.23
N GLU A 505 40.46 -27.68 -12.32
CA GLU A 505 41.88 -28.06 -12.34
C GLU A 505 42.83 -26.89 -12.04
N ASN A 506 42.36 -25.64 -12.07
CA ASN A 506 43.16 -24.42 -11.83
C ASN A 506 42.69 -23.61 -10.61
N TYR A 507 41.74 -24.13 -9.82
CA TYR A 507 41.32 -23.50 -8.56
C TYR A 507 42.30 -23.88 -7.45
N ASP A 508 43.29 -23.03 -7.21
CA ASP A 508 44.24 -23.18 -6.12
C ASP A 508 43.75 -22.39 -4.88
N PRO A 509 43.12 -23.05 -3.88
CA PRO A 509 42.61 -22.37 -2.69
C PRO A 509 43.72 -21.71 -1.84
N SER A 510 45.00 -22.04 -2.11
CA SER A 510 46.14 -21.52 -1.35
C SER A 510 46.57 -20.10 -1.77
N LYS A 511 46.12 -19.58 -2.93
CA LYS A 511 46.47 -18.23 -3.39
C LYS A 511 45.70 -17.09 -2.71
N LYS A 512 44.59 -17.37 -2.00
CA LYS A 512 43.84 -16.34 -1.23
C LYS A 512 44.43 -16.05 0.15
N TYR A 513 45.38 -16.84 0.66
CA TYR A 513 45.99 -16.63 1.99
C TYR A 513 47.42 -16.06 1.94
N LYS A 514 47.75 -15.30 0.90
CA LYS A 514 48.92 -14.40 0.92
C LYS A 514 48.49 -13.01 0.51
N LEU A 515 48.22 -12.18 1.52
CA LEU A 515 48.22 -10.71 1.59
C LEU A 515 47.79 -10.43 3.06
N GLY A 516 48.64 -9.94 3.97
CA GLY A 516 49.60 -8.85 3.80
C GLY A 516 48.91 -7.57 4.26
#